data_AF-A0A7V8CTM7-F1
#
_entry.id   AF-A0A7V8CTM7-F1
#
_cell.length_a   1.000
_cell.length_b   1.000
_cell.length_c   1.000
_cell.angle_alpha   90.00
_cell.angle_beta   90.00
_cell.angle_gamma   90.00
#
_symmetry.space_group_name_H-M   'P 1'
#
loop_
_entity.id
_entity.type
_entity.pdbx_description
1 polymer ?
#
loop_
_entity_poly.entity_id
_entity_poly.type
_entity_poly.pdbx_seq_one_letter_code
_entity_poly.pdbx_strand_id
1 'polypeptide(L)'
;MNAFVQALGWTLLHFLWQGLLIAGATALALAALRNARPEARYAVGCGALLTCLAWPALGLYLRLTDGVNATGMYAGGLLPAALLAPDSLPDISTLLRAVVGIWALCAALLAARMALGMLWIARSASAPAGRNAQWQARLSGMALDAGITRTIRLRVVDGIASPLAAGIWRPVVLVPASLVSGMPPDLLAALLAHELAHIRRHDYLINLLQNAIEALLFFHPAVWWISRSVRIEREHIADDFAARQLGEPRRLALALSELERLQFSHHDLALAANGGNLMSRIKRLLRPAPQALNWKAAVPLLALAGACLGIYGQAVAADSNSEADRRPVLDFTSCAKPVWPAEALQAKQTGTVTLSFQVTAAGKVEGSSIARSSGHPALDEAARSGIAKCSFKPALAKGKTISSPVQVQYVWTLE
;
A
#
# COMPACT_ATOMS: atom_id res chain seq x y z
N MET A 1 12.67 0.79 22.26
CA MET A 1 11.66 1.25 21.28
C MET A 1 10.81 0.06 20.89
N ASN A 2 9.48 0.16 20.79
CA ASN A 2 8.71 -0.95 20.22
C ASN A 2 9.03 -1.03 18.72
N ALA A 3 9.63 -2.14 18.26
CA ALA A 3 10.05 -2.34 16.88
C ALA A 3 8.90 -2.10 15.88
N PHE A 4 7.67 -2.36 16.33
CA PHE A 4 6.45 -2.09 15.57
C PHE A 4 6.28 -0.62 15.18
N VAL A 5 6.51 0.32 16.11
CA VAL A 5 6.29 1.75 15.84
C VAL A 5 7.31 2.27 14.83
N GLN A 6 8.55 1.78 14.88
CA GLN A 6 9.57 2.12 13.89
C GLN A 6 9.22 1.53 12.52
N ALA A 7 8.86 0.25 12.45
CA ALA A 7 8.50 -0.41 11.20
C ALA A 7 7.28 0.27 10.53
N LEU A 8 6.26 0.62 11.32
CA LEU A 8 5.07 1.32 10.83
C LEU A 8 5.40 2.74 10.37
N GLY A 9 6.18 3.51 11.14
CA GLY A 9 6.58 4.87 10.77
C GLY A 9 7.34 4.92 9.44
N TRP A 10 8.32 4.01 9.25
CA TRP A 10 9.03 3.89 7.97
C TRP A 10 8.11 3.46 6.84
N THR A 11 7.18 2.54 7.09
CA THR A 11 6.21 2.09 6.07
C THR A 11 5.34 3.25 5.59
N LEU A 12 4.83 4.10 6.50
CA LEU A 12 4.05 5.29 6.14
C LEU A 12 4.89 6.28 5.30
N LEU A 13 6.16 6.49 5.66
CA LEU A 13 7.04 7.38 4.92
C LEU A 13 7.37 6.86 3.52
N HIS A 14 7.71 5.58 3.38
CA HIS A 14 7.94 4.98 2.07
C HIS A 14 6.67 4.96 1.20
N PHE A 15 5.48 4.94 1.81
CA PHE A 15 4.25 4.97 1.03
C PHE A 15 4.08 6.28 0.23
N LEU A 16 4.73 7.38 0.62
CA LEU A 16 4.68 8.65 -0.11
C LEU A 16 5.13 8.52 -1.57
N TRP A 17 6.26 7.85 -1.82
CA TRP A 17 6.73 7.66 -3.19
C TRP A 17 6.04 6.45 -3.86
N GLN A 18 5.71 5.41 -3.10
CA GLN A 18 5.01 4.22 -3.63
C GLN A 18 3.62 4.59 -4.16
N GLY A 19 2.85 5.39 -3.42
CA GLY A 19 1.54 5.85 -3.83
C GLY A 19 1.58 6.72 -5.09
N LEU A 20 2.62 7.56 -5.25
CA LEU A 20 2.86 8.32 -6.49
C LEU A 20 3.14 7.40 -7.68
N LEU A 21 3.98 6.38 -7.52
CA LEU A 21 4.25 5.41 -8.58
C LEU A 21 2.99 4.64 -8.99
N ILE A 22 2.21 4.16 -8.03
CA ILE A 22 0.95 3.46 -8.29
C ILE A 22 -0.01 4.37 -9.05
N ALA A 23 -0.13 5.64 -8.65
CA ALA A 23 -0.99 6.60 -9.34
C ALA A 23 -0.51 6.93 -10.76
N GLY A 24 0.81 7.09 -10.97
CA GLY A 24 1.38 7.29 -12.30
C GLY A 24 1.10 6.10 -13.23
N ALA A 25 1.32 4.88 -12.76
CA ALA A 25 0.99 3.66 -13.50
C ALA A 25 -0.51 3.55 -13.81
N THR A 26 -1.35 3.89 -12.83
CA THR A 26 -2.82 3.91 -12.98
C THR A 26 -3.26 4.96 -14.00
N ALA A 27 -2.67 6.16 -13.98
CA ALA A 27 -2.97 7.22 -14.95
C ALA A 27 -2.61 6.80 -16.38
N LEU A 28 -1.45 6.17 -16.58
CA LEU A 28 -1.05 5.62 -17.87
C LEU A 28 -2.01 4.51 -18.33
N ALA A 29 -2.40 3.61 -17.43
CA ALA A 29 -3.36 2.56 -17.73
C ALA A 29 -4.76 3.10 -18.08
N LEU A 30 -5.25 4.10 -17.35
CA LEU A 30 -6.53 4.73 -17.66
C LEU A 30 -6.49 5.55 -18.95
N ALA A 31 -5.37 6.22 -19.24
CA ALA A 31 -5.15 6.90 -20.52
C ALA A 31 -5.14 5.89 -21.68
N ALA A 32 -4.53 4.71 -21.47
CA ALA A 32 -4.54 3.61 -22.43
C ALA A 32 -5.95 3.09 -22.70
N LEU A 33 -6.73 2.98 -21.63
CA LEU A 33 -8.10 2.46 -21.64
C LEU A 33 -9.16 3.55 -21.82
N ARG A 34 -8.80 4.77 -22.26
CA ARG A 34 -9.74 5.92 -22.33
C ARG A 34 -11.03 5.65 -23.12
N ASN A 35 -10.95 4.80 -24.14
CA ASN A 35 -12.07 4.41 -25.00
C ASN A 35 -12.57 2.98 -24.70
N ALA A 36 -12.01 2.31 -23.71
CA ALA A 36 -12.48 1.01 -23.26
C ALA A 36 -13.78 1.17 -22.47
N ARG A 37 -14.43 0.03 -22.19
CA ARG A 37 -15.66 0.02 -21.40
C ARG A 37 -15.37 0.51 -19.96
N PRO A 38 -16.33 1.20 -19.30
CA PRO A 38 -16.17 1.66 -17.91
C PRO A 38 -15.78 0.53 -16.94
N GLU A 39 -16.24 -0.71 -17.19
CA GLU A 39 -15.91 -1.87 -16.36
C GLU A 39 -14.41 -2.18 -16.33
N ALA A 40 -13.71 -2.02 -17.46
CA ALA A 40 -12.26 -2.25 -17.53
C ALA A 40 -11.50 -1.17 -16.76
N ARG A 41 -11.90 0.10 -16.91
CA ARG A 41 -11.30 1.24 -16.19
C ARG A 41 -11.55 1.14 -14.69
N TYR A 42 -12.76 0.73 -14.30
CA TYR A 42 -13.12 0.41 -12.92
C TYR A 42 -12.24 -0.69 -12.33
N ALA A 43 -12.04 -1.80 -13.05
CA ALA A 43 -11.20 -2.91 -12.60
C ALA A 43 -9.73 -2.46 -12.36
N VAL A 44 -9.17 -1.64 -13.25
CA VAL A 44 -7.84 -1.04 -13.06
C VAL A 44 -7.78 -0.19 -11.80
N GLY A 45 -8.77 0.67 -11.57
CA GLY A 45 -8.84 1.48 -10.35
C GLY A 45 -8.97 0.65 -9.08
N CYS A 46 -9.79 -0.41 -9.08
CA CYS A 46 -9.90 -1.34 -7.95
C CYS A 46 -8.57 -2.08 -7.68
N GLY A 47 -7.88 -2.54 -8.72
CA GLY A 47 -6.56 -3.17 -8.60
C GLY A 47 -5.52 -2.21 -8.03
N ALA A 48 -5.53 -0.95 -8.46
CA ALA A 48 -4.65 0.09 -7.93
C ALA A 48 -4.90 0.35 -6.43
N LEU A 49 -6.16 0.44 -6.00
CA LEU A 49 -6.51 0.59 -4.58
C LEU A 49 -6.07 -0.61 -3.74
N LEU A 50 -6.27 -1.83 -4.22
CA LEU A 50 -5.78 -3.04 -3.54
C LEU A 50 -4.25 -3.03 -3.43
N THR A 51 -3.56 -2.57 -4.47
CA THR A 51 -2.10 -2.42 -4.47
C THR A 51 -1.63 -1.39 -3.44
N CYS A 52 -2.35 -0.25 -3.33
CA CYS A 52 -2.09 0.76 -2.29
C CYS A 52 -2.20 0.21 -0.87
N LEU A 53 -2.99 -0.85 -0.64
CA LEU A 53 -3.09 -1.52 0.65
C LEU A 53 -2.05 -2.63 0.81
N ALA A 54 -1.90 -3.48 -0.21
CA ALA A 54 -1.06 -4.68 -0.14
C ALA A 54 0.44 -4.37 -0.09
N TRP A 55 0.90 -3.37 -0.85
CA TRP A 55 2.33 -3.01 -0.90
C TRP A 55 2.88 -2.54 0.46
N PRO A 56 2.28 -1.53 1.14
CA PRO A 56 2.76 -1.15 2.47
C PRO A 56 2.56 -2.25 3.51
N ALA A 57 1.48 -3.04 3.43
CA ALA A 57 1.26 -4.16 4.34
C ALA A 57 2.36 -5.23 4.23
N LEU A 58 2.75 -5.59 3.01
CA LEU A 58 3.87 -6.50 2.76
C LEU A 58 5.19 -5.90 3.26
N GLY A 59 5.44 -4.62 2.97
CA GLY A 59 6.63 -3.92 3.47
C GLY A 59 6.69 -3.86 5.00
N LEU A 60 5.56 -3.72 5.67
CA LEU A 60 5.49 -3.77 7.14
C LEU A 60 5.78 -5.18 7.65
N TYR A 61 5.17 -6.21 7.03
CA TYR A 61 5.39 -7.61 7.38
C TYR A 61 6.89 -7.97 7.30
N LEU A 62 7.54 -7.67 6.17
CA LEU A 62 8.97 -7.93 5.98
C LEU A 62 9.85 -7.22 7.01
N ARG A 63 9.54 -5.96 7.36
CA ARG A 63 10.28 -5.21 8.39
C ARG A 63 10.13 -5.81 9.79
N LEU A 64 9.00 -6.46 10.06
CA LEU A 64 8.74 -7.11 11.35
C LEU A 64 9.41 -8.49 11.42
N THR A 65 9.58 -9.19 10.28
CA THR A 65 10.22 -10.52 10.23
C THR A 65 11.74 -10.44 10.18
N ASP A 66 12.31 -9.49 9.43
CA ASP A 66 13.76 -9.46 9.16
C ASP A 66 14.57 -8.78 10.27
N GLY A 67 13.90 -8.25 11.30
CA GLY A 67 14.52 -7.34 12.27
C GLY A 67 14.93 -6.02 11.59
N VAL A 68 15.17 -4.98 12.37
CA VAL A 68 15.41 -3.60 11.90
C VAL A 68 16.77 -3.42 11.19
N ASN A 69 17.32 -4.45 10.54
CA ASN A 69 18.62 -4.42 9.87
C ASN A 69 18.53 -4.03 8.38
N ALA A 70 17.34 -4.03 7.77
CA ALA A 70 17.14 -3.68 6.36
C ALA A 70 17.03 -2.15 6.08
N THR A 71 17.06 -1.30 7.12
CA THR A 71 17.01 0.16 6.96
C THR A 71 18.29 0.76 6.39
N GLY A 72 19.40 0.01 6.36
CA GLY A 72 20.69 0.47 5.81
C GLY A 72 20.76 0.53 4.28
N MET A 73 19.88 -0.17 3.55
CA MET A 73 20.02 -0.33 2.09
C MET A 73 19.46 0.85 1.28
N TYR A 74 18.58 1.68 1.85
CA TYR A 74 17.89 2.76 1.12
C TYR A 74 18.33 4.18 1.55
N ALA A 75 19.07 4.31 2.65
CA ALA A 75 19.40 5.62 3.23
C ALA A 75 20.72 6.23 2.72
N GLY A 76 21.63 5.44 2.15
CA GLY A 76 23.02 5.87 1.89
C GLY A 76 23.31 6.55 0.54
N GLY A 77 22.35 6.60 -0.39
CA GLY A 77 22.69 6.82 -1.81
C GLY A 77 22.52 8.22 -2.39
N LEU A 78 21.76 9.13 -1.76
CA LEU A 78 21.27 10.32 -2.49
C LEU A 78 21.63 11.69 -1.88
N LEU A 79 22.15 11.78 -0.65
CA LEU A 79 22.55 13.06 -0.06
C LEU A 79 23.85 12.91 0.76
N PRO A 80 24.86 13.77 0.55
CA PRO A 80 26.05 13.81 1.40
C PRO A 80 25.64 14.12 2.85
N ALA A 81 26.06 13.27 3.80
CA ALA A 81 25.85 13.47 5.23
C ALA A 81 26.38 14.81 5.77
N ALA A 82 27.25 15.49 4.99
CA ALA A 82 27.84 16.78 5.30
C ALA A 82 26.88 17.99 5.21
N LEU A 83 25.69 17.85 4.60
CA LEU A 83 24.72 18.96 4.47
C LEU A 83 23.73 19.09 5.64
N LEU A 84 23.74 18.15 6.58
CA LEU A 84 22.85 18.16 7.75
C LEU A 84 23.68 18.43 9.00
N ALA A 85 23.73 19.70 9.43
CA ALA A 85 24.25 20.07 10.74
C ALA A 85 23.44 19.31 11.83
N PRO A 86 24.06 18.48 12.69
CA PRO A 86 23.32 17.49 13.50
C PRO A 86 22.59 18.06 14.73
N ASP A 87 22.89 19.28 15.16
CA ASP A 87 22.61 19.68 16.55
C ASP A 87 21.20 20.23 16.81
N SER A 88 20.31 20.29 15.81
CA SER A 88 18.97 20.88 15.96
C SER A 88 17.82 20.08 15.34
N LEU A 89 18.10 18.92 14.73
CA LEU A 89 17.04 18.06 14.21
C LEU A 89 16.52 17.14 15.33
N PRO A 90 15.20 17.07 15.55
CA PRO A 90 14.64 16.11 16.49
C PRO A 90 15.06 14.70 16.07
N ASP A 91 15.42 13.86 17.05
CA ASP A 91 15.73 12.45 16.82
C ASP A 91 14.62 11.83 15.93
N ILE A 92 15.01 11.24 14.80
CA ILE A 92 14.12 10.61 13.82
C ILE A 92 13.16 9.65 14.53
N SER A 93 13.62 9.02 15.61
CA SER A 93 12.80 8.11 16.41
C SER A 93 11.61 8.80 17.10
N THR A 94 11.79 10.05 17.54
CA THR A 94 10.74 10.87 18.16
C THR A 94 9.76 11.38 17.11
N LEU A 95 10.27 11.79 15.94
CA LEU A 95 9.43 12.18 14.80
C LEU A 95 8.55 11.01 14.34
N LEU A 96 9.11 9.81 14.15
CA LEU A 96 8.36 8.62 13.73
C LEU A 96 7.26 8.25 14.73
N ARG A 97 7.54 8.36 16.04
CA ARG A 97 6.52 8.14 17.09
C ARG A 97 5.37 9.14 16.98
N ALA A 98 5.67 10.42 16.79
CA ALA A 98 4.65 11.47 16.64
C ALA A 98 3.81 11.22 15.37
N VAL A 99 4.45 10.90 14.24
CA VAL A 99 3.76 10.59 12.97
C VAL A 99 2.81 9.41 13.14
N VAL A 100 3.26 8.31 13.74
CA VAL A 100 2.42 7.12 13.99
C VAL A 100 1.28 7.45 14.96
N GLY A 101 1.53 8.24 16.00
CA GLY A 101 0.51 8.64 16.97
C GLY A 101 -0.60 9.49 16.34
N ILE A 102 -0.22 10.51 15.56
CA ILE A 102 -1.17 11.37 14.83
C ILE A 102 -1.94 10.54 13.80
N TRP A 103 -1.24 9.71 13.04
CA TRP A 103 -1.86 8.83 12.05
C TRP A 103 -2.89 7.90 12.71
N ALA A 104 -2.54 7.24 13.82
CA ALA A 104 -3.43 6.33 14.53
C ALA A 104 -4.67 7.04 15.07
N LEU A 105 -4.52 8.25 15.61
CA LEU A 105 -5.63 9.07 16.08
C LEU A 105 -6.59 9.43 14.95
N CYS A 106 -6.06 9.94 13.82
CA CYS A 106 -6.87 10.29 12.65
C CYS A 106 -7.58 9.05 12.07
N ALA A 107 -6.86 7.93 11.90
CA ALA A 107 -7.43 6.69 11.42
C ALA A 107 -8.55 6.17 12.35
N ALA A 108 -8.36 6.25 13.67
CA ALA A 108 -9.37 5.85 14.65
C ALA A 108 -10.64 6.73 14.58
N LEU A 109 -10.48 8.06 14.44
CA LEU A 109 -11.62 8.98 14.29
C LEU A 109 -12.41 8.71 13.00
N LEU A 110 -11.72 8.48 11.88
CA LEU A 110 -12.35 8.14 10.60
C LEU A 110 -13.04 6.77 10.66
N ALA A 111 -12.42 5.78 11.29
CA ALA A 111 -13.02 4.47 11.52
C ALA A 111 -14.26 4.54 12.43
N ALA A 112 -14.21 5.35 13.49
CA ALA A 112 -15.36 5.58 14.38
C ALA A 112 -16.51 6.25 13.61
N ARG A 113 -16.24 7.29 12.82
CA ARG A 113 -17.23 7.94 11.94
C ARG A 113 -17.86 6.92 10.98
N MET A 114 -17.05 6.05 10.37
CA MET A 114 -17.53 4.99 9.49
C MET A 114 -18.42 3.99 10.24
N ALA A 115 -18.01 3.55 11.42
CA ALA A 115 -18.78 2.63 12.27
C ALA A 115 -20.13 3.23 12.69
N LEU A 116 -20.17 4.50 13.08
CA LEU A 116 -21.40 5.22 13.38
C LEU A 116 -22.33 5.29 12.16
N GLY A 117 -21.77 5.56 10.97
CA GLY A 117 -22.54 5.54 9.72
C GLY A 117 -23.14 4.16 9.42
N MET A 118 -22.36 3.08 9.61
CA MET A 118 -22.85 1.70 9.45
C MET A 118 -23.94 1.36 10.47
N LEU A 119 -23.79 1.78 11.73
CA LEU A 119 -24.80 1.58 12.76
C LEU A 119 -26.09 2.35 12.45
N TRP A 120 -25.98 3.57 11.93
CA TRP A 120 -27.13 4.35 11.48
C TRP A 120 -27.87 3.63 10.34
N ILE A 121 -27.15 3.16 9.31
CA ILE A 121 -27.74 2.37 8.22
C ILE A 121 -28.42 1.10 8.75
N ALA A 122 -27.76 0.36 9.66
CA ALA A 122 -28.31 -0.86 10.24
C ALA A 122 -29.60 -0.60 11.03
N ARG A 123 -29.65 0.49 11.79
CA ARG A 123 -30.85 0.93 12.52
C ARG A 123 -31.96 1.35 11.57
N SER A 124 -31.68 2.19 10.58
CA SER A 124 -32.64 2.62 9.55
C SER A 124 -33.18 1.45 8.73
N ALA A 125 -32.35 0.43 8.46
CA ALA A 125 -32.76 -0.80 7.78
C ALA A 125 -33.62 -1.74 8.64
N SER A 126 -33.58 -1.58 9.96
CA SER A 126 -34.33 -2.40 10.92
C SER A 126 -35.66 -1.74 11.35
N ALA A 127 -35.89 -0.49 10.95
CA ALA A 127 -37.15 0.20 11.20
C ALA A 127 -38.35 -0.61 10.65
N PRO A 128 -39.52 -0.56 11.33
CA PRO A 128 -40.73 -1.25 10.91
C PRO A 128 -41.04 -0.97 9.44
N ALA A 129 -41.57 -1.97 8.74
CA ALA A 129 -41.93 -1.81 7.33
C ALA A 129 -42.91 -0.64 7.18
N GLY A 130 -42.49 0.41 6.47
CA GLY A 130 -43.34 1.56 6.19
C GLY A 130 -44.54 1.20 5.30
N ARG A 131 -45.55 2.07 5.27
CA ARG A 131 -46.84 1.92 4.57
C ARG A 131 -46.77 1.83 3.02
N ASN A 132 -45.60 1.64 2.42
CA ASN A 132 -45.37 1.71 0.97
C ASN A 132 -45.25 0.32 0.32
N ALA A 133 -46.22 -0.56 0.58
CA ALA A 133 -46.25 -1.92 0.02
C ALA A 133 -46.21 -1.93 -1.52
N GLN A 134 -46.83 -0.94 -2.17
CA GLN A 134 -46.84 -0.79 -3.62
C GLN A 134 -45.43 -0.56 -4.19
N TRP A 135 -44.64 0.31 -3.55
CA TRP A 135 -43.26 0.56 -3.97
C TRP A 135 -42.33 -0.62 -3.68
N GLN A 136 -42.57 -1.35 -2.58
CA GLN A 136 -41.87 -2.60 -2.31
C GLN A 136 -42.15 -3.66 -3.40
N ALA A 137 -43.41 -3.79 -3.84
CA ALA A 137 -43.78 -4.70 -4.92
C ALA A 137 -43.13 -4.29 -6.25
N ARG A 138 -43.17 -3.00 -6.60
CA ARG A 138 -42.55 -2.47 -7.84
C ARG A 138 -41.03 -2.70 -7.84
N LEU A 139 -40.35 -2.42 -6.72
CA LEU A 139 -38.91 -2.71 -6.56
C LEU A 139 -38.61 -4.21 -6.71
N SER A 140 -39.45 -5.07 -6.14
CA SER A 140 -39.25 -6.52 -6.21
C SER A 140 -39.38 -7.05 -7.64
N GLY A 141 -40.33 -6.52 -8.42
CA GLY A 141 -40.45 -6.82 -9.85
C GLY A 141 -39.21 -6.39 -10.64
N MET A 142 -38.78 -5.13 -10.46
CA MET A 142 -37.56 -4.62 -11.10
C MET A 142 -36.29 -5.39 -10.70
N ALA A 143 -36.21 -5.84 -9.45
CA ALA A 143 -35.09 -6.66 -8.96
C ALA A 143 -35.05 -8.03 -9.67
N LEU A 144 -36.21 -8.63 -9.91
CA LEU A 144 -36.33 -9.87 -10.67
C LEU A 144 -35.87 -9.66 -12.12
N ASP A 145 -36.32 -8.58 -12.77
CA ASP A 145 -35.91 -8.19 -14.12
C ASP A 145 -34.40 -7.89 -14.21
N ALA A 146 -33.80 -7.41 -13.10
CA ALA A 146 -32.36 -7.22 -12.96
C ALA A 146 -31.58 -8.54 -12.75
N GLY A 147 -32.26 -9.68 -12.62
CA GLY A 147 -31.66 -10.98 -12.30
C GLY A 147 -31.17 -11.07 -10.86
N ILE A 148 -31.77 -10.35 -9.92
CA ILE A 148 -31.47 -10.41 -8.49
C ILE A 148 -32.48 -11.34 -7.81
N THR A 149 -32.01 -12.48 -7.31
CA THR A 149 -32.86 -13.50 -6.66
C THR A 149 -33.05 -13.27 -5.16
N ARG A 150 -32.26 -12.36 -4.57
CA ARG A 150 -32.33 -12.02 -3.15
C ARG A 150 -33.46 -11.03 -2.89
N THR A 151 -34.12 -11.16 -1.74
CA THR A 151 -35.14 -10.21 -1.30
C THR A 151 -34.51 -8.86 -0.95
N ILE A 152 -34.87 -7.81 -1.69
CA ILE A 152 -34.40 -6.44 -1.44
C ILE A 152 -35.47 -5.68 -0.67
N ARG A 153 -35.08 -5.07 0.46
CA ARG A 153 -36.01 -4.26 1.27
C ARG A 153 -35.98 -2.81 0.83
N LEU A 154 -37.13 -2.19 0.66
CA LEU A 154 -37.28 -0.75 0.49
C LEU A 154 -37.58 -0.12 1.85
N ARG A 155 -36.90 0.97 2.20
CA ARG A 155 -37.20 1.77 3.39
C ARG A 155 -37.24 3.23 3.02
N VAL A 156 -38.31 3.90 3.45
CA VAL A 156 -38.43 5.36 3.34
C VAL A 156 -37.90 5.95 4.62
N VAL A 157 -36.96 6.90 4.49
CA VAL A 157 -36.30 7.54 5.62
C VAL A 157 -36.22 9.04 5.40
N ASP A 158 -36.27 9.79 6.49
CA ASP A 158 -36.09 11.23 6.49
C ASP A 158 -34.60 11.58 6.67
N GLY A 159 -34.19 12.76 6.21
CA GLY A 159 -32.84 13.29 6.45
C GLY A 159 -31.74 12.78 5.51
N ILE A 160 -32.08 12.08 4.42
CA ILE A 160 -31.15 11.78 3.33
C ILE A 160 -31.50 12.57 2.06
N ALA A 161 -30.49 12.99 1.30
CA ALA A 161 -30.65 13.80 0.10
C ALA A 161 -30.85 12.96 -1.18
N SER A 162 -30.39 11.70 -1.19
CA SER A 162 -30.39 10.82 -2.36
C SER A 162 -30.77 9.40 -1.95
N PRO A 163 -31.36 8.58 -2.85
CA PRO A 163 -31.48 7.16 -2.62
C PRO A 163 -30.10 6.53 -2.34
N LEU A 164 -30.11 5.47 -1.55
CA LEU A 164 -28.89 4.74 -1.18
C LEU A 164 -29.15 3.23 -1.11
N ALA A 165 -28.43 2.48 -1.94
CA ALA A 165 -28.27 1.04 -1.79
C ALA A 165 -27.24 0.69 -0.69
N ALA A 166 -27.64 -0.16 0.26
CA ALA A 166 -26.76 -0.60 1.34
C ALA A 166 -26.92 -2.10 1.70
N GLY A 167 -25.88 -2.67 2.29
CA GLY A 167 -25.87 -4.03 2.82
C GLY A 167 -25.33 -5.09 1.87
N ILE A 168 -24.55 -6.03 2.42
CA ILE A 168 -23.91 -7.12 1.66
C ILE A 168 -24.85 -8.33 1.56
N TRP A 169 -25.29 -8.85 2.71
CA TRP A 169 -26.09 -10.08 2.80
C TRP A 169 -27.60 -9.84 2.73
N ARG A 170 -28.05 -8.69 3.27
CA ARG A 170 -29.47 -8.29 3.32
C ARG A 170 -29.61 -6.90 2.69
N PRO A 171 -29.59 -6.80 1.35
CA PRO A 171 -29.60 -5.51 0.67
C PRO A 171 -30.87 -4.72 0.99
N VAL A 172 -30.69 -3.42 1.19
CA VAL A 172 -31.75 -2.45 1.46
C VAL A 172 -31.54 -1.23 0.57
N VAL A 173 -32.62 -0.73 0.00
CA VAL A 173 -32.65 0.57 -0.69
C VAL A 173 -33.34 1.56 0.24
N LEU A 174 -32.60 2.56 0.70
CA LEU A 174 -33.12 3.69 1.46
C LEU A 174 -33.54 4.78 0.47
N VAL A 175 -34.77 5.27 0.58
CA VAL A 175 -35.30 6.32 -0.30
C VAL A 175 -35.74 7.52 0.56
N PRO A 176 -35.33 8.75 0.22
CA PRO A 176 -35.84 9.95 0.87
C PRO A 176 -37.36 10.06 0.75
N ALA A 177 -38.05 10.42 1.84
CA ALA A 177 -39.49 10.70 1.80
C ALA A 177 -39.86 11.77 0.76
N SER A 178 -39.00 12.78 0.59
CA SER A 178 -39.15 13.86 -0.39
C SER A 178 -39.22 13.37 -1.83
N LEU A 179 -38.50 12.30 -2.18
CA LEU A 179 -38.56 11.73 -3.54
C LEU A 179 -39.84 10.92 -3.75
N VAL A 180 -40.32 10.22 -2.72
CA VAL A 180 -41.57 9.46 -2.81
C VAL A 180 -42.77 10.40 -3.00
N SER A 181 -42.74 11.59 -2.38
CA SER A 181 -43.82 12.58 -2.50
C SER A 181 -43.65 13.54 -3.68
N GLY A 182 -42.41 13.88 -4.06
CA GLY A 182 -42.10 14.97 -4.98
C GLY A 182 -41.68 14.57 -6.39
N MET A 183 -41.42 13.29 -6.66
CA MET A 183 -40.94 12.81 -7.96
C MET A 183 -42.01 11.99 -8.70
N PRO A 184 -42.21 12.20 -10.01
CA PRO A 184 -43.08 11.36 -10.83
C PRO A 184 -42.70 9.86 -10.72
N PRO A 185 -43.69 8.94 -10.69
CA PRO A 185 -43.42 7.53 -10.41
C PRO A 185 -42.43 6.85 -11.36
N ASP A 186 -42.43 7.23 -12.63
CA ASP A 186 -41.56 6.64 -13.64
C ASP A 186 -40.11 7.14 -13.54
N LEU A 187 -39.90 8.35 -13.04
CA LEU A 187 -38.57 8.89 -12.76
C LEU A 187 -37.98 8.28 -11.48
N LEU A 188 -38.81 8.10 -10.45
CA LEU A 188 -38.40 7.38 -9.24
C LEU A 188 -38.03 5.92 -9.58
N ALA A 189 -38.80 5.26 -10.44
CA ALA A 189 -38.45 3.93 -10.94
C ALA A 189 -37.09 3.94 -11.67
N ALA A 190 -36.77 4.98 -12.44
CA ALA A 190 -35.46 5.09 -13.08
C ALA A 190 -34.31 5.20 -12.07
N LEU A 191 -34.48 5.95 -10.98
CA LEU A 191 -33.50 6.00 -9.88
C LEU A 191 -33.39 4.66 -9.13
N LEU A 192 -34.50 3.98 -8.90
CA LEU A 192 -34.47 2.65 -8.27
C LEU A 192 -33.72 1.63 -9.15
N ALA A 193 -33.87 1.68 -10.47
CA ALA A 193 -33.10 0.84 -11.39
C ALA A 193 -31.58 1.09 -11.28
N HIS A 194 -31.18 2.36 -11.08
CA HIS A 194 -29.79 2.73 -10.81
C HIS A 194 -29.29 2.15 -9.48
N GLU A 195 -30.06 2.27 -8.39
CA GLU A 195 -29.69 1.67 -7.11
C GLU A 195 -29.64 0.14 -7.14
N LEU A 196 -30.52 -0.51 -7.91
CA LEU A 196 -30.47 -1.95 -8.14
C LEU A 196 -29.19 -2.39 -8.85
N ALA A 197 -28.64 -1.56 -9.73
CA ALA A 197 -27.35 -1.83 -10.37
C ALA A 197 -26.21 -1.97 -9.33
N HIS A 198 -26.19 -1.09 -8.33
CA HIS A 198 -25.23 -1.15 -7.23
C HIS A 198 -25.39 -2.41 -6.37
N ILE A 199 -26.64 -2.83 -6.11
CA ILE A 199 -26.92 -4.07 -5.38
C ILE A 199 -26.43 -5.29 -6.17
N ARG A 200 -26.77 -5.36 -7.46
CA ARG A 200 -26.36 -6.47 -8.34
C ARG A 200 -24.84 -6.61 -8.40
N ARG A 201 -24.12 -5.49 -8.48
CA ARG A 201 -22.66 -5.46 -8.57
C ARG A 201 -21.96 -5.52 -7.21
N HIS A 202 -22.70 -5.60 -6.11
CA HIS A 202 -22.14 -5.61 -4.74
C HIS A 202 -21.27 -4.38 -4.45
N ASP A 203 -21.61 -3.23 -5.04
CA ASP A 203 -20.82 -2.00 -4.97
C ASP A 203 -20.66 -1.47 -3.53
N TYR A 204 -21.56 -1.86 -2.62
CA TYR A 204 -21.47 -1.55 -1.19
C TYR A 204 -20.17 -2.09 -0.55
N LEU A 205 -19.72 -3.29 -0.92
CA LEU A 205 -18.47 -3.86 -0.40
C LEU A 205 -17.25 -3.06 -0.87
N ILE A 206 -17.22 -2.73 -2.16
CA ILE A 206 -16.13 -1.92 -2.74
C ILE A 206 -16.16 -0.50 -2.16
N ASN A 207 -17.33 0.05 -1.84
CA ASN A 207 -17.45 1.33 -1.15
C ASN A 207 -16.87 1.27 0.28
N LEU A 208 -17.14 0.19 1.01
CA LEU A 208 -16.58 -0.01 2.34
C LEU A 208 -15.06 -0.14 2.29
N LEU A 209 -14.53 -0.90 1.33
CA LEU A 209 -13.09 -1.04 1.12
C LEU A 209 -12.45 0.30 0.73
N GLN A 210 -13.05 1.07 -0.19
CA GLN A 210 -12.58 2.41 -0.55
C GLN A 210 -12.52 3.34 0.65
N ASN A 211 -13.58 3.40 1.46
CA ASN A 211 -13.60 4.23 2.67
C ASN A 211 -12.54 3.79 3.69
N ALA A 212 -12.30 2.48 3.84
CA ALA A 212 -11.26 1.98 4.72
C ALA A 212 -9.85 2.37 4.22
N ILE A 213 -9.60 2.26 2.91
CA ILE A 213 -8.33 2.66 2.29
C ILE A 213 -8.13 4.18 2.41
N GLU A 214 -9.16 4.98 2.11
CA GLU A 214 -9.14 6.44 2.29
C GLU A 214 -8.91 6.82 3.75
N ALA A 215 -9.44 6.07 4.72
CA ALA A 215 -9.23 6.33 6.14
C ALA A 215 -7.80 6.00 6.60
N LEU A 216 -7.21 4.91 6.09
CA LEU A 216 -5.83 4.52 6.43
C LEU A 216 -4.79 5.39 5.72
N LEU A 217 -5.07 5.82 4.50
CA LEU A 217 -4.17 6.58 3.64
C LEU A 217 -4.67 8.00 3.42
N PHE A 218 -5.34 8.57 4.42
CA PHE A 218 -6.05 9.85 4.34
C PHE A 218 -5.14 11.01 3.95
N PHE A 219 -3.84 10.93 4.17
CA PHE A 219 -2.89 12.00 3.87
C PHE A 219 -2.41 11.99 2.41
N HIS A 220 -2.75 10.97 1.61
CA HIS A 220 -2.15 10.77 0.30
C HIS A 220 -3.07 11.20 -0.87
N PRO A 221 -2.77 12.32 -1.56
CA PRO A 221 -3.65 12.85 -2.61
C PRO A 221 -3.82 11.91 -3.81
N ALA A 222 -2.80 11.09 -4.10
CA ALA A 222 -2.90 10.13 -5.19
C ALA A 222 -3.92 9.00 -4.89
N VAL A 223 -4.10 8.60 -3.63
CA VAL A 223 -5.14 7.63 -3.25
C VAL A 223 -6.52 8.25 -3.43
N TRP A 224 -6.70 9.53 -3.05
CA TRP A 224 -7.94 10.26 -3.30
C TRP A 224 -8.27 10.35 -4.79
N TRP A 225 -7.28 10.59 -5.65
CA TRP A 225 -7.47 10.63 -7.09
C TRP A 225 -7.88 9.26 -7.67
N ILE A 226 -7.22 8.17 -7.26
CA ILE A 226 -7.59 6.81 -7.68
C ILE A 226 -9.01 6.48 -7.19
N SER A 227 -9.31 6.73 -5.92
CA SER A 227 -10.64 6.47 -5.35
C SER A 227 -11.74 7.29 -6.03
N ARG A 228 -11.49 8.58 -6.30
CA ARG A 228 -12.41 9.41 -7.10
C ARG A 228 -12.64 8.83 -8.49
N SER A 229 -11.60 8.31 -9.14
CA SER A 229 -11.72 7.68 -10.46
C SER A 229 -12.58 6.42 -10.39
N VAL A 230 -12.37 5.55 -9.39
CA VAL A 230 -13.22 4.37 -9.17
C VAL A 230 -14.67 4.76 -8.93
N ARG A 231 -14.91 5.81 -8.14
CA ARG A 231 -16.25 6.34 -7.87
C ARG A 231 -16.94 6.80 -9.16
N ILE A 232 -16.26 7.56 -10.01
CA ILE A 232 -16.80 8.03 -11.30
C ILE A 232 -17.15 6.85 -12.20
N GLU A 233 -16.24 5.89 -12.38
CA GLU A 233 -16.50 4.73 -13.24
C GLU A 233 -17.64 3.85 -12.70
N ARG A 234 -17.78 3.75 -11.37
CA ARG A 234 -18.89 3.03 -10.73
C ARG A 234 -20.24 3.63 -11.07
N GLU A 235 -20.37 4.96 -10.98
CA GLU A 235 -21.58 5.67 -11.38
C GLU A 235 -21.88 5.44 -12.87
N HIS A 236 -20.83 5.42 -13.70
CA HIS A 236 -20.99 5.21 -15.13
C HIS A 236 -21.55 3.83 -15.47
N ILE A 237 -21.05 2.78 -14.80
CA ILE A 237 -21.53 1.42 -14.97
C ILE A 237 -22.99 1.29 -14.50
N ALA A 238 -23.34 1.92 -13.38
CA ALA A 238 -24.69 1.90 -12.84
C ALA A 238 -25.70 2.63 -13.76
N ASP A 239 -25.31 3.78 -14.32
CA ASP A 239 -26.09 4.50 -15.33
C ASP A 239 -26.34 3.65 -16.58
N ASP A 240 -25.28 3.06 -17.13
CA ASP A 240 -25.35 2.25 -18.35
C ASP A 240 -26.23 1.01 -18.12
N PHE A 241 -26.17 0.41 -16.93
CA PHE A 241 -27.05 -0.70 -16.54
C PHE A 241 -28.51 -0.26 -16.47
N ALA A 242 -28.81 0.81 -15.74
CA ALA A 242 -30.17 1.31 -15.57
C ALA A 242 -30.78 1.75 -16.91
N ALA A 243 -30.01 2.43 -17.75
CA ALA A 243 -30.44 2.84 -19.09
C ALA A 243 -30.79 1.65 -19.99
N ARG A 244 -30.02 0.55 -19.93
CA ARG A 244 -30.31 -0.69 -20.66
C ARG A 244 -31.55 -1.40 -20.12
N GLN A 245 -31.69 -1.47 -18.80
CA GLN A 245 -32.83 -2.12 -18.16
C GLN A 245 -34.15 -1.41 -18.48
N LEU A 246 -34.15 -0.07 -18.47
CA LEU A 246 -35.33 0.74 -18.73
C LEU A 246 -35.66 0.86 -20.22
N GLY A 247 -34.71 0.58 -21.12
CA GLY A 247 -34.83 0.80 -22.56
C GLY A 247 -34.84 2.28 -22.99
N GLU A 248 -34.83 3.22 -22.03
CA GLU A 248 -34.95 4.66 -22.28
C GLU A 248 -33.89 5.49 -21.50
N PRO A 249 -32.70 5.73 -22.07
CA PRO A 249 -31.64 6.52 -21.42
C PRO A 249 -32.05 7.95 -21.05
N ARG A 250 -32.96 8.55 -21.84
CA ARG A 250 -33.49 9.90 -21.60
C ARG A 250 -34.28 9.99 -20.29
N ARG A 251 -35.01 8.93 -19.93
CA ARG A 251 -35.80 8.87 -18.70
C ARG A 251 -34.90 8.92 -17.46
N LEU A 252 -33.77 8.21 -17.50
CA LEU A 252 -32.76 8.27 -16.44
C LEU A 252 -32.12 9.67 -16.35
N ALA A 253 -31.77 10.28 -17.49
CA ALA A 253 -31.23 11.64 -17.49
C ALA A 253 -32.21 12.67 -16.88
N LEU A 254 -33.50 12.57 -17.20
CA LEU A 254 -34.54 13.40 -16.58
C LEU A 254 -34.65 13.13 -15.09
N ALA A 255 -34.66 11.86 -14.66
CA ALA A 255 -34.73 11.50 -13.25
C ALA A 255 -33.55 12.08 -12.44
N LEU A 256 -32.33 12.05 -12.99
CA LEU A 256 -31.15 12.64 -12.36
C LEU A 256 -31.24 14.18 -12.29
N SER A 257 -31.76 14.83 -13.32
CA SER A 257 -31.99 16.29 -13.33
C SER A 257 -33.04 16.70 -12.29
N GLU A 258 -34.11 15.92 -12.15
CA GLU A 258 -35.17 16.15 -11.16
C GLU A 258 -34.67 15.91 -9.73
N LEU A 259 -33.84 14.87 -9.52
CA LEU A 259 -33.17 14.62 -8.25
C LEU A 259 -32.31 15.81 -7.83
N GLU A 260 -31.50 16.34 -8.75
CA GLU A 260 -30.66 17.51 -8.50
C GLU A 260 -31.51 18.75 -8.16
N ARG A 261 -32.61 19.00 -8.88
CA ARG A 261 -33.54 20.09 -8.57
C ARG A 261 -34.09 19.99 -7.15
N LEU A 262 -34.54 18.80 -6.74
CA LEU A 262 -35.08 18.56 -5.39
C LEU A 262 -33.99 18.68 -4.31
N GLN A 263 -32.73 18.35 -4.60
CA GLN A 263 -31.62 18.48 -3.65
C GLN A 263 -31.20 19.93 -3.42
N PHE A 264 -31.18 20.75 -4.48
CA PHE A 264 -30.82 22.18 -4.38
C PHE A 264 -31.83 22.99 -3.59
N SER A 265 -33.12 22.63 -3.62
CA SER A 265 -34.13 23.29 -2.79
C SER A 265 -33.92 23.13 -1.27
N HIS A 266 -33.00 22.25 -0.84
CA HIS A 266 -32.72 21.97 0.58
C HIS A 266 -31.31 22.37 1.06
N HIS A 267 -30.40 22.83 0.19
CA HIS A 267 -28.99 23.09 0.56
C HIS A 267 -28.52 24.49 0.10
N ASP A 268 -28.76 25.51 0.92
CA ASP A 268 -28.34 26.90 0.62
C ASP A 268 -26.91 27.28 1.08
N LEU A 269 -26.10 26.35 1.63
CA LEU A 269 -24.82 26.75 2.27
C LEU A 269 -23.60 25.83 2.03
N ALA A 270 -23.66 24.81 1.16
CA ALA A 270 -22.51 23.96 0.89
C ALA A 270 -21.97 24.13 -0.54
N LEU A 271 -20.74 24.64 -0.62
CA LEU A 271 -19.97 24.94 -1.82
C LEU A 271 -20.15 23.91 -2.96
N ALA A 272 -20.59 24.43 -4.11
CA ALA A 272 -20.79 23.72 -5.36
C ALA A 272 -19.48 23.10 -5.90
N ALA A 273 -19.25 21.81 -5.61
CA ALA A 273 -18.20 21.02 -6.26
C ALA A 273 -18.71 19.72 -6.91
N ASN A 274 -19.97 19.33 -6.68
CA ASN A 274 -20.54 18.08 -7.20
C ASN A 274 -21.23 18.18 -8.57
N GLY A 275 -21.66 19.38 -9.00
CA GLY A 275 -22.44 19.56 -10.25
C GLY A 275 -21.70 19.15 -11.53
N GLY A 276 -20.36 19.21 -11.55
CA GLY A 276 -19.56 18.82 -12.71
C GLY A 276 -19.64 17.32 -13.05
N ASN A 277 -19.88 16.45 -12.05
CA ASN A 277 -20.01 15.01 -12.28
C ASN A 277 -21.38 14.67 -12.91
N LEU A 278 -22.46 15.31 -12.46
CA LEU A 278 -23.81 15.01 -12.95
C LEU A 278 -24.00 15.43 -14.42
N MET A 279 -23.57 16.63 -14.80
CA MET A 279 -23.64 17.07 -16.21
C MET A 279 -22.87 16.10 -17.14
N SER A 280 -21.74 15.56 -16.67
CA SER A 280 -20.96 14.56 -17.42
C SER A 280 -21.75 13.25 -17.61
N ARG A 281 -22.49 12.80 -16.58
CA ARG A 281 -23.36 11.61 -16.64
C ARG A 281 -24.52 11.80 -17.61
N ILE A 282 -25.24 12.93 -17.51
CA ILE A 282 -26.34 13.27 -18.42
C ILE A 282 -25.85 13.33 -19.87
N LYS A 283 -24.72 13.99 -20.13
CA LYS A 283 -24.13 14.07 -21.47
C LYS A 283 -23.80 12.70 -22.03
N ARG A 284 -23.21 11.80 -21.22
CA ARG A 284 -22.86 10.44 -21.64
C ARG A 284 -24.10 9.61 -21.98
N LEU A 285 -25.17 9.72 -21.19
CA LEU A 285 -26.44 9.02 -21.44
C LEU A 285 -27.11 9.49 -22.75
N LEU A 286 -27.03 10.79 -23.06
CA LEU A 286 -27.63 11.35 -24.26
C LEU A 286 -26.78 11.19 -25.53
N ARG A 287 -25.45 11.10 -25.39
CA ARG A 287 -24.49 10.97 -26.49
C ARG A 287 -23.41 9.94 -26.14
N PRO A 288 -23.70 8.64 -26.27
CA PRO A 288 -22.71 7.60 -26.04
C PRO A 288 -21.59 7.71 -27.08
N ALA A 289 -20.34 7.83 -26.61
CA ALA A 289 -19.17 7.84 -27.49
C ALA A 289 -18.83 6.41 -27.96
N PRO A 290 -18.29 6.23 -29.18
CA PRO A 290 -17.89 4.92 -29.68
C PRO A 290 -16.76 4.32 -28.82
N GLN A 291 -16.95 3.07 -28.39
CA GLN A 291 -16.00 2.31 -27.59
C GLN A 291 -15.05 1.54 -28.53
N ALA A 292 -13.82 2.02 -28.70
CA ALA A 292 -12.81 1.34 -29.50
C ALA A 292 -11.46 1.35 -28.79
N LEU A 293 -10.90 0.17 -28.51
CA LEU A 293 -9.60 0.01 -27.88
C LEU A 293 -8.50 0.47 -28.84
N ASN A 294 -7.82 1.58 -28.51
CA ASN A 294 -6.70 2.06 -29.32
C ASN A 294 -5.41 1.36 -28.86
N TRP A 295 -4.98 0.32 -29.56
CA TRP A 295 -3.78 -0.46 -29.22
C TRP A 295 -2.50 0.39 -29.10
N LYS A 296 -2.44 1.54 -29.78
CA LYS A 296 -1.32 2.50 -29.67
C LYS A 296 -1.16 3.06 -28.26
N ALA A 297 -2.20 2.95 -27.44
CA ALA A 297 -2.21 3.41 -26.07
C ALA A 297 -1.59 2.38 -25.09
N ALA A 298 -1.28 1.16 -25.54
CA ALA A 298 -0.55 0.14 -24.76
C ALA A 298 0.98 0.36 -24.71
N VAL A 299 1.52 1.20 -25.60
CA VAL A 299 2.94 1.53 -25.69
C VAL A 299 3.54 2.06 -24.37
N PRO A 300 2.94 3.04 -23.66
CA PRO A 300 3.48 3.51 -22.38
C PRO A 300 3.42 2.46 -21.26
N LEU A 301 2.43 1.57 -21.28
CA LEU A 301 2.30 0.47 -20.33
C LEU A 301 3.41 -0.57 -20.52
N LEU A 302 3.70 -0.92 -21.78
CA LEU A 302 4.80 -1.83 -22.13
C LEU A 302 6.17 -1.20 -21.83
N ALA A 303 6.33 0.11 -22.04
CA ALA A 303 7.55 0.83 -21.69
C ALA A 303 7.78 0.87 -20.17
N LEU A 304 6.73 1.10 -19.37
CA LEU A 304 6.83 1.07 -17.90
C LEU A 304 7.13 -0.34 -17.39
N ALA A 305 6.46 -1.37 -17.93
CA ALA A 305 6.74 -2.76 -17.60
C ALA A 305 8.18 -3.14 -17.94
N GLY A 306 8.68 -2.71 -19.11
CA GLY A 306 10.08 -2.88 -19.51
C GLY A 306 11.06 -2.19 -18.57
N ALA A 307 10.77 -0.97 -18.13
CA ALA A 307 11.59 -0.24 -17.16
C ALA A 307 11.63 -0.93 -15.78
N CYS A 308 10.49 -1.40 -15.28
CA CYS A 308 10.42 -2.15 -14.02
C CYS A 308 11.18 -3.49 -14.11
N LEU A 309 11.07 -4.22 -15.22
CA LEU A 309 11.85 -5.44 -15.46
C LEU A 309 13.35 -5.15 -15.55
N GLY A 310 13.74 -4.02 -16.16
CA GLY A 310 15.13 -3.58 -16.20
C GLY A 310 15.70 -3.28 -14.81
N ILE A 311 14.94 -2.58 -13.96
CA ILE A 311 15.35 -2.30 -12.57
C ILE A 311 15.44 -3.59 -11.75
N TYR A 312 14.48 -4.51 -11.89
CA TYR A 312 14.52 -5.82 -11.23
C TYR A 312 15.74 -6.64 -11.68
N GLY A 313 16.04 -6.65 -12.98
CA GLY A 313 17.23 -7.31 -13.52
C GLY A 313 18.53 -6.76 -12.93
N GLN A 314 18.63 -5.43 -12.76
CA GLN A 314 19.79 -4.78 -12.13
C GLN A 314 19.91 -5.13 -10.63
N ALA A 315 18.78 -5.22 -9.91
CA ALA A 315 18.77 -5.60 -8.50
C ALA A 315 19.20 -7.07 -8.29
N VAL A 316 18.67 -7.99 -9.10
CA VAL A 316 19.07 -9.41 -9.06
C VAL A 316 20.54 -9.57 -9.46
N ALA A 317 21.03 -8.80 -10.44
CA ALA A 317 22.44 -8.81 -10.81
C ALA A 317 23.34 -8.28 -9.67
N ALA A 318 22.90 -7.26 -8.93
CA ALA A 318 23.64 -6.73 -7.79
C ALA A 318 23.73 -7.73 -6.62
N ASP A 319 22.67 -8.46 -6.31
CA ASP A 319 22.68 -9.52 -5.29
C ASP A 319 23.61 -10.67 -5.67
N SER A 320 23.63 -11.06 -6.96
CA SER A 320 24.52 -12.13 -7.45
C SER A 320 26.01 -11.77 -7.33
N ASN A 321 26.35 -10.48 -7.46
CA ASN A 321 27.74 -10.00 -7.29
C ASN A 321 28.16 -9.95 -5.82
N SER A 322 27.23 -9.68 -4.89
CA SER A 322 27.48 -9.67 -3.45
C SER A 322 27.80 -11.07 -2.91
N GLU A 323 27.13 -12.10 -3.41
CA GLU A 323 27.38 -13.49 -3.00
C GLU A 323 28.71 -14.05 -3.53
N ALA A 324 29.23 -13.47 -4.63
CA ALA A 324 30.48 -13.86 -5.28
C ALA A 324 31.74 -13.28 -4.59
N ASP A 325 31.59 -12.23 -3.77
CA ASP A 325 32.67 -11.57 -3.01
C ASP A 325 32.58 -11.96 -1.51
N ARG A 326 33.00 -13.20 -1.18
CA ARG A 326 33.07 -13.65 0.22
C ARG A 326 34.43 -13.30 0.81
N ARG A 327 34.43 -12.58 1.94
CA ARG A 327 35.63 -12.33 2.74
C ARG A 327 36.18 -13.64 3.32
N PRO A 328 37.50 -13.75 3.50
CA PRO A 328 38.09 -14.95 4.09
C PRO A 328 37.67 -15.09 5.55
N VAL A 329 37.25 -16.30 5.95
CA VAL A 329 36.80 -16.60 7.32
C VAL A 329 37.74 -17.64 7.92
N LEU A 330 38.16 -17.42 9.16
CA LEU A 330 39.00 -18.35 9.93
C LEU A 330 38.27 -19.70 10.09
N ASP A 331 38.94 -20.80 9.76
CA ASP A 331 38.41 -22.13 10.05
C ASP A 331 38.83 -22.58 11.45
N PHE A 332 37.92 -22.39 12.40
CA PHE A 332 38.12 -22.72 13.81
C PHE A 332 38.40 -24.21 14.06
N THR A 333 38.04 -25.10 13.14
CA THR A 333 38.33 -26.55 13.30
C THR A 333 39.82 -26.88 13.15
N SER A 334 40.57 -25.99 12.48
CA SER A 334 42.02 -26.12 12.25
C SER A 334 42.88 -25.36 13.27
N CYS A 335 42.27 -24.58 14.16
CA CYS A 335 42.99 -23.71 15.10
C CYS A 335 43.16 -24.35 16.47
N ALA A 336 44.41 -24.51 16.90
CA ALA A 336 44.72 -24.65 18.31
C ALA A 336 44.67 -23.26 18.99
N LYS A 337 44.10 -23.17 20.19
CA LYS A 337 44.09 -21.92 20.97
C LYS A 337 45.54 -21.48 21.25
N PRO A 338 45.89 -20.19 21.06
CA PRO A 338 47.18 -19.65 21.46
C PRO A 338 47.51 -19.95 22.92
N VAL A 339 48.75 -20.40 23.18
CA VAL A 339 49.22 -20.69 24.53
C VAL A 339 49.50 -19.37 25.25
N TRP A 340 48.96 -19.22 26.46
CA TRP A 340 49.21 -18.05 27.29
C TRP A 340 50.64 -18.08 27.85
N PRO A 341 51.48 -17.05 27.61
CA PRO A 341 52.84 -17.01 28.15
C PRO A 341 52.86 -17.01 29.68
N ALA A 342 53.70 -17.84 30.29
CA ALA A 342 53.74 -18.01 31.76
C ALA A 342 53.98 -16.68 32.52
N GLU A 343 54.85 -15.83 32.00
CA GLU A 343 55.15 -14.51 32.57
C GLU A 343 53.94 -13.56 32.54
N ALA A 344 53.20 -13.54 31.42
CA ALA A 344 52.01 -12.73 31.26
C ALA A 344 50.85 -13.24 32.12
N LEU A 345 50.77 -14.56 32.33
CA LEU A 345 49.77 -15.19 33.21
C LEU A 345 50.03 -14.86 34.68
N GLN A 346 51.29 -14.95 35.13
CA GLN A 346 51.69 -14.58 36.49
C GLN A 346 51.44 -13.09 36.77
N ALA A 347 51.66 -12.23 35.78
CA ALA A 347 51.40 -10.79 35.86
C ALA A 347 49.93 -10.42 35.63
N LYS A 348 49.01 -11.39 35.43
CA LYS A 348 47.57 -11.17 35.18
C LYS A 348 47.28 -10.17 34.04
N GLN A 349 48.12 -10.16 33.01
CA GLN A 349 48.01 -9.24 31.88
C GLN A 349 46.84 -9.63 30.98
N THR A 350 45.96 -8.70 30.63
CA THR A 350 44.82 -8.93 29.72
C THR A 350 44.83 -7.92 28.59
N GLY A 351 44.12 -8.20 27.50
CA GLY A 351 44.00 -7.26 26.39
C GLY A 351 43.54 -7.90 25.09
N THR A 352 43.22 -7.05 24.12
CA THR A 352 42.77 -7.48 22.78
C THR A 352 43.82 -7.14 21.75
N VAL A 353 44.32 -8.15 21.05
CA VAL A 353 45.22 -7.98 19.91
C VAL A 353 44.44 -8.10 18.61
N THR A 354 44.70 -7.18 17.67
CA THR A 354 44.18 -7.28 16.31
C THR A 354 45.33 -7.65 15.39
N LEU A 355 45.22 -8.81 14.75
CA LEU A 355 46.20 -9.37 13.84
C LEU A 355 45.72 -9.18 12.40
N SER A 356 46.65 -8.90 11.49
CA SER A 356 46.40 -8.84 10.05
C SER A 356 47.18 -9.95 9.36
N PHE A 357 46.47 -10.79 8.60
CA PHE A 357 47.05 -11.91 7.86
C PHE A 357 46.82 -11.72 6.36
N GLN A 358 47.83 -12.05 5.55
CA GLN A 358 47.64 -12.24 4.11
C GLN A 358 47.27 -13.70 3.85
N VAL A 359 46.03 -13.95 3.42
CA VAL A 359 45.53 -15.29 3.14
C VAL A 359 45.56 -15.53 1.64
N THR A 360 46.27 -16.56 1.22
CA THR A 360 46.39 -16.98 -0.17
C THR A 360 45.09 -17.57 -0.72
N ALA A 361 45.01 -17.71 -2.04
CA ALA A 361 43.89 -18.39 -2.72
C ALA A 361 43.70 -19.86 -2.27
N ALA A 362 44.72 -20.49 -1.68
CA ALA A 362 44.64 -21.83 -1.10
C ALA A 362 44.19 -21.86 0.37
N GLY A 363 43.89 -20.69 0.98
CA GLY A 363 43.47 -20.60 2.38
C GLY A 363 44.60 -20.63 3.40
N LYS A 364 45.85 -20.49 2.96
CA LYS A 364 47.04 -20.50 3.82
C LYS A 364 47.54 -19.07 4.08
N VAL A 365 48.00 -18.82 5.31
CA VAL A 365 48.63 -17.55 5.71
C VAL A 365 50.03 -17.43 5.11
N GLU A 366 50.30 -16.33 4.40
CA GLU A 366 51.60 -16.02 3.78
C GLU A 366 52.34 -14.91 4.56
N GLY A 367 51.61 -14.00 5.19
CA GLY A 367 52.18 -12.93 6.01
C GLY A 367 51.32 -12.67 7.24
N SER A 368 51.94 -12.32 8.36
CA SER A 368 51.26 -11.93 9.61
C SER A 368 51.88 -10.66 10.18
N SER A 369 51.05 -9.71 10.54
CA SER A 369 51.46 -8.47 11.23
C SER A 369 50.47 -8.12 12.34
N ILE A 370 50.92 -7.36 13.33
CA ILE A 370 50.06 -6.86 14.41
C ILE A 370 49.50 -5.51 13.93
N ALA A 371 48.18 -5.44 13.72
CA ALA A 371 47.49 -4.20 13.34
C ALA A 371 47.22 -3.33 14.57
N ARG A 372 46.89 -3.95 15.71
CA ARG A 372 46.73 -3.26 17.00
C ARG A 372 47.23 -4.17 18.13
N SER A 373 48.18 -3.66 18.90
CA SER A 373 48.75 -4.34 20.07
C SER A 373 47.73 -4.39 21.22
N SER A 374 47.80 -5.45 22.03
CA SER A 374 47.09 -5.59 23.29
C SER A 374 47.70 -4.76 24.44
N GLY A 375 48.82 -4.06 24.19
CA GLY A 375 49.62 -3.36 25.20
C GLY A 375 50.70 -4.24 25.85
N HIS A 376 50.78 -5.52 25.51
CA HIS A 376 51.74 -6.47 26.07
C HIS A 376 52.39 -7.31 24.96
N PRO A 377 53.69 -7.10 24.64
CA PRO A 377 54.36 -7.75 23.52
C PRO A 377 54.32 -9.29 23.56
N ALA A 378 54.35 -9.88 24.75
CA ALA A 378 54.27 -11.33 24.92
C ALA A 378 52.92 -11.90 24.50
N LEU A 379 51.81 -11.19 24.79
CA LEU A 379 50.47 -11.59 24.40
C LEU A 379 50.24 -11.42 22.90
N ASP A 380 50.80 -10.35 22.32
CA ASP A 380 50.73 -10.09 20.88
C ASP A 380 51.44 -11.18 20.07
N GLU A 381 52.65 -11.55 20.47
CA GLU A 381 53.45 -12.55 19.78
C GLU A 381 52.88 -13.97 19.95
N ALA A 382 52.34 -14.29 21.13
CA ALA A 382 51.64 -15.55 21.37
C ALA A 382 50.40 -15.70 20.48
N ALA A 383 49.59 -14.65 20.37
CA ALA A 383 48.41 -14.66 19.50
C ALA A 383 48.79 -14.73 18.02
N ARG A 384 49.80 -13.95 17.59
CA ARG A 384 50.29 -13.95 16.21
C ARG A 384 50.81 -15.32 15.79
N SER A 385 51.70 -15.92 16.58
CA SER A 385 52.31 -17.23 16.28
C SER A 385 51.32 -18.40 16.37
N GLY A 386 50.30 -18.30 17.25
CA GLY A 386 49.24 -19.30 17.37
C GLY A 386 48.28 -19.25 16.18
N ILE A 387 47.72 -18.07 15.87
CA ILE A 387 46.69 -17.91 14.83
C ILE A 387 47.30 -18.00 13.42
N ALA A 388 48.59 -17.69 13.23
CA ALA A 388 49.28 -17.88 11.95
C ALA A 388 49.30 -19.35 11.47
N LYS A 389 49.11 -20.33 12.36
CA LYS A 389 49.08 -21.76 12.02
C LYS A 389 47.70 -22.22 11.54
N CYS A 390 46.68 -21.38 11.68
CA CYS A 390 45.32 -21.71 11.28
C CYS A 390 45.14 -21.69 9.76
N SER A 391 44.22 -22.52 9.27
CA SER A 391 43.72 -22.40 7.91
C SER A 391 42.52 -21.45 7.84
N PHE A 392 42.42 -20.76 6.73
CA PHE A 392 41.32 -19.84 6.43
C PHE A 392 40.57 -20.36 5.21
N LYS A 393 39.26 -20.17 5.18
CA LYS A 393 38.52 -20.28 3.92
C LYS A 393 38.94 -19.10 3.04
N PRO A 394 39.46 -19.35 1.81
CA PRO A 394 39.99 -18.29 0.97
C PRO A 394 38.90 -17.30 0.57
N ALA A 395 39.32 -16.07 0.29
CA ALA A 395 38.43 -15.05 -0.23
C ALA A 395 37.96 -15.46 -1.64
N LEU A 396 36.68 -15.27 -1.94
CA LEU A 396 36.17 -15.41 -3.30
C LEU A 396 36.02 -14.03 -3.90
N ALA A 397 36.45 -13.86 -5.14
CA ALA A 397 36.05 -12.75 -5.98
C ALA A 397 35.59 -13.26 -7.34
N LYS A 398 34.37 -12.93 -7.73
CA LYS A 398 33.72 -13.46 -8.96
C LYS A 398 33.77 -15.00 -9.02
N GLY A 399 33.59 -15.67 -7.88
CA GLY A 399 33.61 -17.13 -7.77
C GLY A 399 34.98 -17.79 -7.90
N LYS A 400 36.07 -17.01 -8.02
CA LYS A 400 37.46 -17.51 -8.00
C LYS A 400 38.11 -17.18 -6.66
N THR A 401 38.90 -18.12 -6.14
CA THR A 401 39.67 -17.89 -4.91
C THR A 401 40.78 -16.87 -5.18
N ILE A 402 40.83 -15.81 -4.38
CA ILE A 402 41.86 -14.75 -4.47
C ILE A 402 42.65 -14.64 -3.16
N SER A 403 43.85 -14.06 -3.25
CA SER A 403 44.61 -13.67 -2.08
C SER A 403 44.05 -12.37 -1.50
N SER A 404 43.82 -12.29 -0.19
CA SER A 404 43.22 -11.12 0.45
C SER A 404 43.69 -10.95 1.91
N PRO A 405 43.88 -9.71 2.39
CA PRO A 405 44.16 -9.46 3.79
C PRO A 405 42.91 -9.72 4.66
N VAL A 406 43.11 -10.35 5.81
CA VAL A 406 42.09 -10.58 6.83
C VAL A 406 42.55 -10.05 8.18
N GLN A 407 41.64 -9.42 8.91
CA GLN A 407 41.89 -9.00 10.29
C GLN A 407 41.17 -9.92 11.27
N VAL A 408 41.90 -10.41 12.27
CA VAL A 408 41.38 -11.29 13.33
C VAL A 408 41.65 -10.63 14.67
N GLN A 409 40.61 -10.55 15.51
CA GLN A 409 40.75 -10.07 16.88
C GLN A 409 40.81 -11.27 17.83
N TYR A 410 41.79 -11.27 18.72
CA TYR A 410 41.92 -12.26 19.79
C TYR A 410 41.90 -11.55 21.14
N VAL A 411 41.03 -12.00 22.03
CA VAL A 411 40.81 -11.38 23.35
C VAL A 411 41.42 -12.29 24.41
N TRP A 412 42.36 -11.75 25.19
CA TRP A 412 42.94 -12.43 26.35
C TRP A 412 42.15 -12.03 27.60
N THR A 413 41.35 -12.96 28.13
CA THR A 413 40.59 -12.80 29.38
C THR A 413 41.02 -13.83 30.42
N LEU A 414 41.18 -13.39 31.67
CA LEU A 414 41.31 -14.29 32.82
C LEU A 414 39.91 -14.77 33.18
N GLU A 415 39.67 -16.09 33.17
CA GLU A 415 38.42 -16.69 33.66
C GLU A 415 38.33 -16.64 35.19
#